data_AF-A0AAE4QZI3-F1
#
_entry.id   AF-A0AAE4QZI3-F1
#
_cell.length_a   1.000
_cell.length_b   1.000
_cell.length_c   1.000
_cell.angle_alpha   90.00
_cell.angle_beta   90.00
_cell.angle_gamma   90.00
#
_symmetry.space_group_name_H-M   'P 1'
#
loop_
_entity.id
_entity.type
_entity.pdbx_description
1 polymer ?
#
loop_
_entity_poly.entity_id
_entity_poly.type
_entity_poly.pdbx_seq_one_letter_code
_entity_poly.pdbx_strand_id
1 'polypeptide(L)'
;MSTITDPHHDPGGGDIPLPGMDLGTGSHTSVRRSRPYDPTLPPTRAAITAFWSRVVKAPADGCWIWTGAISDGYGRISWRSGGVSRTEYAHRFALVIAGELDAGAIGEHRCNEPLCVRVDPGHLIASTQSANLLYAVACGRTGIIRSLAERHDRQARSLAVRDAVADGWDPVAYSRASGNAAPLDTPPLF
;
A
#
# COMPACT_ATOMS: atom_id res chain seq x y z
N MET A 1 -50.48 -9.39 -62.20
CA MET A 1 -49.40 -9.82 -63.11
C MET A 1 -48.19 -10.10 -62.23
N SER A 2 -48.05 -11.32 -61.73
CA SER A 2 -47.37 -12.46 -62.41
C SER A 2 -45.87 -12.40 -62.09
N THR A 3 -45.37 -13.15 -61.10
CA THR A 3 -44.98 -14.59 -61.07
C THR A 3 -43.45 -14.76 -61.20
N ILE A 4 -42.86 -15.49 -60.24
CA ILE A 4 -41.92 -16.64 -60.41
C ILE A 4 -40.57 -16.26 -61.10
N THR A 5 -39.36 -16.56 -60.60
CA THR A 5 -38.78 -17.88 -60.26
C THR A 5 -37.33 -17.65 -59.78
N ASP A 6 -36.86 -18.45 -58.83
CA ASP A 6 -35.46 -18.93 -58.71
C ASP A 6 -35.10 -19.77 -59.96
N PRO A 7 -33.84 -19.89 -60.43
CA PRO A 7 -32.97 -20.97 -59.90
C PRO A 7 -31.44 -20.75 -60.03
N HIS A 8 -30.64 -21.36 -59.15
CA HIS A 8 -29.73 -22.48 -59.48
C HIS A 8 -28.73 -22.84 -58.35
N HIS A 9 -28.90 -24.08 -57.85
CA HIS A 9 -27.95 -25.07 -57.29
C HIS A 9 -26.67 -25.16 -58.17
N ASP A 10 -25.41 -25.40 -57.76
CA ASP A 10 -24.69 -26.22 -56.75
C ASP A 10 -23.15 -25.95 -56.95
N PRO A 11 -22.15 -26.73 -56.50
CA PRO A 11 -21.76 -27.24 -55.16
C PRO A 11 -20.36 -26.74 -54.72
N GLY A 12 -19.98 -27.06 -53.48
CA GLY A 12 -18.61 -27.53 -53.22
C GLY A 12 -17.56 -26.48 -52.85
N GLY A 13 -17.44 -26.23 -51.56
CA GLY A 13 -16.29 -25.57 -50.96
C GLY A 13 -16.21 -25.95 -49.50
N GLY A 14 -15.88 -27.22 -49.24
CA GLY A 14 -15.68 -27.71 -47.88
C GLY A 14 -14.59 -26.89 -47.21
N ASP A 15 -14.91 -26.33 -46.04
CA ASP A 15 -13.95 -25.71 -45.15
C ASP A 15 -12.89 -26.76 -44.78
N ILE A 16 -11.70 -26.61 -45.37
CA ILE A 16 -10.51 -27.37 -45.00
C ILE A 16 -10.12 -26.88 -43.61
N PRO A 17 -10.19 -27.71 -42.55
CA PRO A 17 -9.73 -27.30 -41.23
C PRO A 17 -8.22 -27.25 -41.25
N LEU A 18 -7.64 -26.11 -40.88
CA LEU A 18 -6.20 -25.97 -40.65
C LEU A 18 -5.80 -26.92 -39.50
N PRO A 19 -4.83 -27.82 -39.72
CA PRO A 19 -4.39 -28.74 -38.67
C PRO A 19 -3.51 -28.00 -37.66
N GLY A 20 -3.87 -28.08 -36.37
CA GLY A 20 -2.99 -27.66 -35.28
C GLY A 20 -3.53 -26.65 -34.26
N MET A 21 -4.84 -26.38 -34.22
CA MET A 21 -5.45 -25.64 -33.10
C MET A 21 -6.46 -26.51 -32.36
N ASP A 22 -5.95 -27.45 -31.57
CA ASP A 22 -6.69 -27.93 -30.41
C ASP A 22 -6.78 -26.76 -29.42
N LEU A 23 -7.83 -25.96 -29.54
CA LEU A 23 -8.25 -25.03 -28.50
C LEU A 23 -8.80 -25.87 -27.34
N GLY A 24 -7.87 -26.42 -26.56
CA GLY A 24 -8.13 -27.01 -25.27
C GLY A 24 -8.99 -26.04 -24.46
N THR A 25 -10.21 -26.46 -24.21
CA THR A 25 -11.22 -25.71 -23.45
C THR A 25 -10.80 -25.71 -21.99
N GLY A 26 -9.84 -24.85 -21.66
CA GLY A 26 -9.29 -24.68 -20.32
C GLY A 26 -9.54 -23.27 -19.81
N SER A 27 -10.79 -22.82 -19.82
CA SER A 27 -11.17 -21.63 -19.04
C SER A 27 -11.13 -22.01 -17.56
N HIS A 28 -9.92 -22.08 -17.01
CA HIS A 28 -9.73 -21.95 -15.57
C HIS A 28 -9.97 -20.48 -15.23
N THR A 29 -11.25 -20.08 -15.19
CA THR A 29 -11.66 -18.98 -14.33
C THR A 29 -11.36 -19.41 -12.90
N SER A 30 -10.13 -19.16 -12.46
CA SER A 30 -9.81 -19.02 -11.05
C SER A 30 -10.69 -17.89 -10.56
N VAL A 31 -11.90 -18.21 -10.12
CA VAL A 31 -12.71 -17.34 -9.28
C VAL A 31 -11.83 -17.10 -8.07
N ARG A 32 -11.18 -15.93 -8.02
CA ARG A 32 -10.49 -15.47 -6.83
C ARG A 32 -11.58 -15.39 -5.78
N ARG A 33 -11.72 -16.43 -4.95
CA ARG A 33 -12.62 -16.40 -3.81
C ARG A 33 -12.12 -15.24 -2.94
N SER A 34 -12.80 -14.11 -3.05
CA SER A 34 -12.67 -12.99 -2.12
C SER A 34 -12.88 -13.58 -0.74
N ARG A 35 -11.80 -13.70 0.03
CA ARG A 35 -11.88 -14.23 1.39
C ARG A 35 -12.46 -13.13 2.29
N PRO A 36 -13.31 -13.46 3.27
CA PRO A 36 -13.89 -12.45 4.14
C PRO A 36 -12.81 -11.59 4.81
N TYR A 37 -13.05 -10.28 4.81
CA TYR A 37 -12.23 -9.31 5.53
C TYR A 37 -12.69 -9.21 6.98
N ASP A 38 -11.74 -9.23 7.92
CA ASP A 38 -12.01 -9.04 9.34
C ASP A 38 -11.10 -7.93 9.91
N PRO A 39 -11.65 -6.76 10.29
CA PRO A 39 -10.87 -5.65 10.84
C PRO A 39 -10.35 -5.92 12.26
N THR A 40 -10.86 -6.95 12.94
CA THR A 40 -10.48 -7.32 14.30
C THR A 40 -9.42 -8.41 14.35
N LEU A 41 -9.09 -9.02 13.20
CA LEU A 41 -8.09 -10.07 13.11
C LEU A 41 -6.76 -9.59 13.72
N PRO A 42 -6.24 -10.25 14.78
CA PRO A 42 -4.99 -9.85 15.41
C PRO A 42 -3.78 -10.21 14.52
N PRO A 43 -2.65 -9.49 14.64
CA PRO A 43 -1.40 -9.86 13.98
C PRO A 43 -0.97 -11.28 14.34
N THR A 44 -0.73 -12.12 13.32
CA THR A 44 -0.17 -13.45 13.54
C THR A 44 1.35 -13.36 13.73
N ARG A 45 1.95 -14.36 14.39
CA ARG A 45 3.42 -14.45 14.51
C ARG A 45 4.13 -14.37 13.15
N ALA A 46 3.59 -15.06 12.15
CA ALA A 46 4.10 -15.00 10.77
C ALA A 46 3.99 -13.59 10.17
N ALA A 47 2.89 -12.87 10.44
CA ALA A 47 2.73 -11.49 9.98
C ALA A 47 3.76 -10.55 10.65
N ILE A 48 4.00 -10.73 11.95
CA ILE A 48 5.00 -9.95 12.71
C ILE A 48 6.41 -10.22 12.16
N THR A 49 6.77 -11.48 11.91
CA THR A 49 8.06 -11.82 11.28
C THR A 49 8.18 -11.21 9.88
N ALA A 50 7.13 -11.34 9.06
CA ALA A 50 7.12 -10.78 7.71
C ALA A 50 7.14 -9.24 7.71
N PHE A 51 6.60 -8.61 8.76
CA PHE A 51 6.69 -7.17 8.96
C PHE A 51 8.15 -6.77 9.17
N TRP A 52 8.82 -7.32 10.19
CA TRP A 52 10.20 -6.94 10.50
C TRP A 52 11.20 -7.29 9.40
N SER A 53 10.94 -8.32 8.58
CA SER A 53 11.77 -8.64 7.40
C SER A 53 11.74 -7.59 6.30
N ARG A 54 10.77 -6.66 6.33
CA ARG A 54 10.58 -5.59 5.35
C ARG A 54 10.77 -4.21 5.97
N VAL A 55 11.58 -4.14 7.03
CA VAL A 55 11.90 -2.89 7.71
C VAL A 55 13.41 -2.70 7.67
N VAL A 56 13.83 -1.60 7.04
CA VAL A 56 15.22 -1.17 7.02
C VAL A 56 15.39 -0.10 8.09
N LYS A 57 16.28 -0.37 9.06
CA LYS A 57 16.47 0.50 10.22
C LYS A 57 17.64 1.44 9.96
N ALA A 58 17.37 2.75 9.98
CA ALA A 58 18.43 3.73 10.10
C ALA A 58 19.15 3.59 11.47
N PRO A 59 20.44 3.96 11.54
CA PRO A 59 21.17 4.00 12.80
C PRO A 59 20.66 5.13 13.72
N ALA A 60 21.02 5.04 15.01
CA ALA A 60 20.70 6.03 16.03
C ALA A 60 19.21 6.41 16.04
N ASP A 61 18.90 7.71 16.03
CA ASP A 61 17.55 8.23 16.06
C ASP A 61 16.88 8.37 14.69
N GLY A 62 17.33 7.62 13.69
CA GLY A 62 16.77 7.65 12.34
C GLY A 62 15.43 6.89 12.19
N CYS A 63 14.84 7.02 11.00
CA CYS A 63 13.58 6.37 10.64
C CYS A 63 13.76 4.86 10.44
N TRP A 64 12.74 4.07 10.74
CA TRP A 64 12.66 2.67 10.32
C TRP A 64 11.75 2.56 9.11
N ILE A 65 12.31 2.33 7.94
CA ILE A 65 11.60 2.45 6.67
C ILE A 65 10.97 1.12 6.28
N TRP A 66 9.66 1.16 6.05
CA TRP A 66 8.92 0.05 5.45
C TRP A 66 9.28 -0.12 3.97
N THR A 67 9.70 -1.33 3.58
CA THR A 67 10.08 -1.67 2.21
C THR A 67 9.10 -2.61 1.50
N GLY A 68 7.96 -2.90 2.12
CA GLY A 68 6.92 -3.75 1.54
C GLY A 68 5.98 -3.03 0.56
N ALA A 69 4.72 -3.49 0.51
CA ALA A 69 3.71 -2.91 -0.37
C ALA A 69 3.42 -1.44 0.01
N ILE A 70 3.20 -0.59 -0.99
CA ILE A 70 2.89 0.84 -0.84
C ILE A 70 1.62 1.16 -1.64
N SER A 71 0.69 1.89 -1.02
CA SER A 71 -0.52 2.44 -1.66
C SER A 71 -0.74 3.85 -1.15
N ASP A 72 -1.09 4.79 -2.04
CA ASP A 72 -1.38 6.19 -1.69
C ASP A 72 -0.22 6.90 -0.95
N GLY A 73 1.01 6.41 -1.16
CA GLY A 73 2.22 6.87 -0.47
C GLY A 73 2.39 6.36 0.96
N TYR A 74 1.66 5.34 1.38
CA TYR A 74 1.81 4.70 2.69
C TYR A 74 2.12 3.21 2.56
N GLY A 75 2.93 2.70 3.48
CA GLY A 75 3.16 1.27 3.62
C GLY A 75 1.88 0.51 3.97
N ARG A 76 1.69 -0.68 3.41
CA ARG A 76 0.60 -1.61 3.74
C ARG A 76 1.13 -3.01 4.01
N ILE A 77 0.47 -3.70 4.93
CA ILE A 77 0.71 -5.11 5.23
C ILE A 77 -0.63 -5.85 5.25
N SER A 78 -0.63 -7.05 4.67
CA SER A 78 -1.78 -7.96 4.69
C SER A 78 -1.40 -9.28 5.33
N TRP A 79 -2.30 -9.83 6.15
CA TRP A 79 -2.13 -11.15 6.75
C TRP A 79 -3.44 -11.92 6.80
N ARG A 80 -3.31 -13.22 7.08
CA ARG A 80 -4.41 -14.18 7.05
C ARG A 80 -4.32 -15.11 8.25
N SER A 81 -5.47 -15.51 8.75
CA SER A 81 -5.63 -16.56 9.77
C SER A 81 -7.06 -17.08 9.71
N GLY A 82 -7.31 -18.36 10.01
CA GLY A 82 -8.68 -18.87 10.16
C GLY A 82 -9.60 -18.66 8.95
N GLY A 83 -9.06 -18.57 7.72
CA GLY A 83 -9.85 -18.32 6.50
C GLY A 83 -10.22 -16.86 6.24
N VAL A 84 -9.95 -15.94 7.17
CA VAL A 84 -10.15 -14.50 7.02
C VAL A 84 -8.84 -13.77 6.67
N SER A 85 -8.96 -12.53 6.21
CA SER A 85 -7.81 -11.67 5.91
C SER A 85 -7.99 -10.26 6.45
N ARG A 86 -6.87 -9.61 6.75
CA ARG A 86 -6.83 -8.18 7.11
C ARG A 86 -5.69 -7.51 6.38
N THR A 87 -5.93 -6.27 5.96
CA THR A 87 -4.93 -5.36 5.40
C THR A 87 -4.94 -4.10 6.23
N GLU A 88 -3.77 -3.62 6.64
CA GLU A 88 -3.60 -2.46 7.51
C GLU A 88 -2.46 -1.58 7.01
N TYR A 89 -2.43 -0.31 7.41
CA TYR A 89 -1.26 0.54 7.18
C TYR A 89 -0.07 0.03 8.02
N ALA A 90 1.14 0.06 7.45
CA ALA A 90 2.34 -0.47 8.09
C ALA A 90 2.65 0.25 9.41
N HIS A 91 2.50 1.58 9.48
CA HIS A 91 2.67 2.34 10.71
C HIS A 91 1.62 1.95 11.77
N ARG A 92 0.36 1.75 11.39
CA ARG A 92 -0.68 1.28 12.33
C ARG A 92 -0.37 -0.13 12.83
N PHE A 93 0.10 -1.01 11.95
CA PHE A 93 0.53 -2.34 12.35
C PHE A 93 1.67 -2.28 13.37
N ALA A 94 2.63 -1.36 13.19
CA ALA A 94 3.72 -1.12 14.15
C ALA A 94 3.19 -0.71 15.54
N LEU A 95 2.20 0.19 15.60
CA LEU A 95 1.54 0.58 16.86
C LEU A 95 0.78 -0.59 17.50
N VAL A 96 0.09 -1.42 16.71
CA VAL A 96 -0.62 -2.60 17.24
C VAL A 96 0.35 -3.58 17.88
N ILE A 97 1.48 -3.89 17.23
CA ILE A 97 2.45 -4.86 17.77
C ILE A 97 3.26 -4.28 18.94
N ALA A 98 3.34 -2.96 19.06
CA ALA A 98 3.91 -2.27 20.22
C ALA A 98 2.92 -2.22 21.41
N GLY A 99 1.63 -2.50 21.20
CA GLY A 99 0.60 -2.41 22.23
C GLY A 99 0.10 -0.99 22.48
N GLU A 100 0.41 -0.05 21.58
CA GLU A 100 0.16 1.39 21.75
C GLU A 100 -1.16 1.86 21.10
N LEU A 101 -1.87 0.98 20.38
CA LEU A 101 -3.06 1.37 19.62
C LEU A 101 -4.36 1.05 20.36
N ASP A 102 -4.90 2.05 21.05
CA ASP A 102 -6.27 2.01 21.58
C ASP A 102 -7.33 2.10 20.47
N ALA A 103 -8.57 1.70 20.78
CA ALA A 103 -9.69 1.77 19.85
C ALA A 103 -9.93 3.22 19.37
N GLY A 104 -9.80 3.45 18.07
CA GLY A 104 -9.97 4.79 17.47
C GLY A 104 -8.72 5.67 17.43
N ALA A 105 -7.58 5.17 17.95
CA ALA A 105 -6.30 5.84 17.78
C ALA A 105 -5.84 5.82 16.32
N ILE A 106 -5.13 6.87 15.92
CA ILE A 106 -4.49 7.03 14.62
C ILE A 106 -2.99 7.17 14.81
N GLY A 107 -2.21 6.73 13.82
CA GLY A 107 -0.76 6.90 13.83
C GLY A 107 -0.38 8.29 13.35
N GLU A 108 0.38 9.01 14.17
CA GLU A 108 0.88 10.34 13.83
C GLU A 108 2.40 10.28 13.63
N HIS A 109 2.85 10.67 12.43
CA HIS A 109 4.28 10.76 12.11
C HIS A 109 4.83 12.12 12.53
N ARG A 110 5.68 12.14 13.56
CA ARG A 110 6.44 13.33 13.99
C ARG A 110 7.66 13.61 13.09
N CYS A 111 8.23 12.54 12.54
CA CYS A 111 9.32 12.58 11.56
C CYS A 111 8.89 13.02 10.14
N ASN A 112 7.58 13.16 9.89
CA ASN A 112 6.99 13.46 8.58
C ASN A 112 7.41 12.49 7.44
N GLU A 113 7.85 11.27 7.78
CA GLU A 113 8.18 10.21 6.82
C GLU A 113 7.05 9.15 6.77
N PRO A 114 6.22 9.12 5.70
CA PRO A 114 5.08 8.21 5.59
C PRO A 114 5.41 6.70 5.66
N LEU A 115 6.64 6.32 5.33
CA LEU A 115 7.10 4.93 5.41
C LEU A 115 7.73 4.58 6.76
N CYS A 116 7.87 5.53 7.69
CA CYS A 116 8.48 5.27 8.99
C CYS A 116 7.55 4.41 9.87
N VAL A 117 8.10 3.36 10.47
CA VAL A 117 7.38 2.45 11.39
C VAL A 117 8.03 2.37 12.78
N ARG A 118 8.96 3.28 13.08
CA ARG A 118 9.63 3.32 14.38
C ARG A 118 8.68 3.92 15.42
N VAL A 119 8.27 3.11 16.40
CA VAL A 119 7.37 3.54 17.47
C VAL A 119 8.20 4.13 18.61
N ASP A 120 8.21 5.46 18.67
CA ASP A 120 8.81 6.28 19.74
C ASP A 120 8.32 7.74 19.58
N PRO A 121 8.52 8.60 20.60
CA PRO A 121 8.02 9.98 20.58
C PRO A 121 8.51 10.85 19.41
N GLY A 122 9.69 10.57 18.84
CA GLY A 122 10.26 11.32 17.72
C GLY A 122 9.80 10.86 16.35
N HIS A 123 9.19 9.67 16.24
CA HIS A 123 8.86 9.05 14.95
C HIS A 123 7.37 8.81 14.77
N LEU A 124 6.82 7.84 15.48
CA LEU A 124 5.43 7.39 15.34
C LEU A 124 4.80 7.21 16.71
N ILE A 125 3.74 7.96 16.95
CA ILE A 125 2.96 7.89 18.18
C ILE A 125 1.50 7.52 17.88
N ALA A 126 0.84 6.88 18.84
CA ALA A 126 -0.60 6.79 18.85
C ALA A 126 -1.19 8.14 19.28
N SER A 127 -2.11 8.65 18.48
CA SER A 127 -2.78 9.94 18.68
C SER A 127 -4.28 9.76 18.50
N THR A 128 -5.09 10.69 18.98
CA THR A 128 -6.54 10.69 18.72
C THR A 128 -6.86 11.44 17.44
N GLN A 129 -7.99 11.13 16.79
CA GLN A 129 -8.42 11.85 15.59
C GLN A 129 -8.50 13.37 15.79
N SER A 130 -8.91 13.81 16.98
CA SER A 130 -8.93 15.21 17.39
C SER A 130 -7.51 15.79 17.56
N ALA A 131 -6.59 15.07 18.20
CA ALA A 131 -5.21 15.52 18.37
C ALA A 131 -4.44 15.63 17.04
N ASN A 132 -4.62 14.69 16.11
CA ASN A 132 -3.99 14.78 14.78
C ASN A 132 -4.56 15.91 13.92
N LEU A 133 -5.86 16.20 14.02
CA LEU A 133 -6.45 17.36 13.33
C LEU A 133 -5.89 18.66 13.90
N LEU A 134 -5.78 18.78 15.23
CA LEU A 134 -5.12 19.92 15.89
C LEU A 134 -3.63 20.02 15.52
N TYR A 135 -2.90 18.90 15.42
CA TYR A 135 -1.51 18.89 14.98
C TYR A 135 -1.36 19.22 13.49
N ALA A 136 -2.25 18.74 12.64
CA ALA A 136 -2.27 19.11 11.22
C ALA A 136 -2.54 20.61 11.04
N VAL A 137 -3.42 21.19 11.86
CA VAL A 137 -3.64 22.65 11.91
C VAL A 137 -2.40 23.38 12.42
N ALA A 138 -1.81 22.92 13.54
CA ALA A 138 -0.63 23.53 14.15
C ALA A 138 0.62 23.50 13.25
N CYS A 139 0.78 22.44 12.45
CA CYS A 139 1.85 22.33 11.46
C CYS A 139 1.53 22.99 10.11
N GLY A 140 0.43 23.74 9.99
CA GLY A 140 0.04 24.40 8.73
C GLY A 140 -0.33 23.43 7.60
N ARG A 141 -0.69 22.18 7.91
CA ARG A 141 -1.06 21.14 6.93
C ARG A 141 -2.55 21.18 6.52
N THR A 142 -3.33 22.12 7.03
CA THR A 142 -4.73 22.40 6.63
C THR A 142 -4.81 23.28 5.39
N GLY A 143 -4.35 22.76 4.26
CA GLY A 143 -4.59 23.31 2.92
C GLY A 143 -5.54 22.39 2.14
N ILE A 144 -6.82 22.74 2.12
CA ILE A 144 -7.89 22.09 1.35
C ILE A 144 -7.72 22.52 -0.11
N ILE A 145 -6.72 21.97 -0.81
CA ILE A 145 -6.64 21.59 -2.24
C ILE A 145 -5.22 21.05 -2.40
N ARG A 146 -5.02 19.73 -2.26
CA ARG A 146 -3.86 19.07 -2.87
C ARG A 146 -4.28 18.66 -4.28
N SER A 147 -3.73 19.32 -5.28
CA SER A 147 -3.81 18.94 -6.68
C SER A 147 -3.53 17.44 -6.86
N LEU A 148 -4.08 16.84 -7.91
CA LEU A 148 -3.76 15.46 -8.30
C LEU A 148 -2.25 15.27 -8.51
N ALA A 149 -1.53 16.32 -8.95
CA ALA A 149 -0.09 16.35 -9.06
C ALA A 149 0.61 16.15 -7.71
N GLU A 150 0.14 16.79 -6.64
CA GLU A 150 0.68 16.62 -5.26
C GLU A 150 0.35 15.25 -4.62
N ARG A 151 -0.68 14.54 -5.11
CA ARG A 151 -0.95 13.14 -4.69
C ARG A 151 -0.06 12.13 -5.40
N HIS A 152 0.18 12.29 -6.70
CA HIS A 152 1.14 11.48 -7.45
C HIS A 152 2.57 11.65 -6.93
N ASP A 153 2.88 12.84 -6.42
CA ASP A 153 4.17 13.17 -5.82
C ASP A 153 4.49 12.32 -4.57
N ARG A 154 3.52 12.10 -3.66
CA ARG A 154 3.77 11.31 -2.44
C ARG A 154 4.03 9.84 -2.73
N GLN A 155 3.24 9.22 -3.60
CA GLN A 155 3.44 7.81 -3.93
C GLN A 155 4.77 7.62 -4.65
N ALA A 156 5.10 8.48 -5.61
CA ALA A 156 6.40 8.47 -6.28
C ALA A 156 7.55 8.65 -5.29
N ARG A 157 7.47 9.63 -4.38
CA ARG A 157 8.44 9.85 -3.30
C ARG A 157 8.61 8.60 -2.43
N SER A 158 7.51 7.98 -2.01
CA SER A 158 7.56 6.79 -1.14
C SER A 158 8.21 5.61 -1.86
N LEU A 159 7.91 5.42 -3.15
CA LEU A 159 8.58 4.41 -3.96
C LEU A 159 10.08 4.71 -4.09
N ALA A 160 10.45 5.97 -4.34
CA ALA A 160 11.86 6.38 -4.39
C ALA A 160 12.59 6.14 -3.06
N VAL A 161 11.96 6.47 -1.93
CA VAL A 161 12.53 6.20 -0.59
C VAL A 161 12.70 4.71 -0.35
N ARG A 162 11.70 3.88 -0.68
CA ARG A 162 11.81 2.42 -0.58
C ARG A 162 12.97 1.91 -1.43
N ASP A 163 13.02 2.31 -2.69
CA ASP A 163 14.01 1.81 -3.64
C ASP A 163 15.42 2.25 -3.23
N ALA A 164 15.57 3.46 -2.67
CA ALA A 164 16.84 3.98 -2.14
C ALA A 164 17.39 3.20 -0.94
N VAL A 165 16.53 2.52 -0.16
CA VAL A 165 16.93 1.75 1.02
C VAL A 165 16.80 0.24 0.84
N ALA A 166 16.41 -0.23 -0.35
CA ALA A 166 16.06 -1.64 -0.60
C ALA A 166 17.23 -2.60 -0.33
N ASP A 167 18.46 -2.18 -0.65
CA ASP A 167 19.69 -2.95 -0.46
C ASP A 167 20.37 -2.68 0.89
N GLY A 168 19.69 -1.96 1.78
CA GLY A 168 20.21 -1.53 3.07
C GLY A 168 20.15 -0.01 3.25
N TRP A 169 20.48 0.44 4.46
CA TRP A 169 20.44 1.85 4.78
C TRP A 169 21.59 2.62 4.11
N ASP A 170 21.26 3.49 3.16
CA ASP A 170 22.16 4.50 2.60
C ASP A 170 21.59 5.90 2.92
N PRO A 171 22.24 6.69 3.80
CA PRO A 171 21.75 8.01 4.20
C PRO A 171 21.76 9.03 3.05
N VAL A 172 22.67 8.91 2.08
CA VAL A 172 22.76 9.82 0.93
C VAL A 172 21.65 9.52 -0.07
N ALA A 173 21.45 8.24 -0.39
CA ALA A 173 20.35 7.82 -1.26
C ALA A 173 18.99 8.15 -0.63
N TYR A 174 18.83 7.88 0.67
CA TYR A 174 17.63 8.26 1.42
C TYR A 174 17.40 9.77 1.38
N SER A 175 18.40 10.60 1.69
CA SER A 175 18.25 12.06 1.70
C SER A 175 17.85 12.61 0.34
N ARG A 176 18.40 12.06 -0.75
CA ARG A 176 18.05 12.44 -2.13
C ARG A 176 16.62 12.05 -2.48
N ALA A 177 16.19 10.85 -2.09
CA ALA A 177 14.85 10.34 -2.37
C ALA A 177 13.76 10.99 -1.51
N SER A 178 14.09 11.32 -0.26
CA SER A 178 13.15 11.87 0.73
C SER A 178 12.92 13.37 0.61
N GLY A 179 13.83 14.13 -0.02
CA GLY A 179 13.68 15.54 -0.40
C GLY A 179 13.08 16.43 0.70
N ASN A 180 13.91 16.96 1.61
CA ASN A 180 13.59 17.87 2.72
C ASN A 180 12.29 17.57 3.48
N ALA A 181 12.22 16.42 4.15
CA ALA A 181 11.44 16.30 5.39
C ALA A 181 12.36 16.68 6.56
N ALA A 182 12.57 17.97 6.81
CA ALA A 182 13.21 18.40 8.05
C ALA A 182 12.31 18.00 9.24
N PRO A 183 12.86 17.49 10.36
CA PRO A 183 12.13 17.43 11.61
C PRO A 183 11.62 18.83 11.93
N LEU A 184 10.40 18.96 12.46
CA LEU A 184 9.97 20.25 12.98
C LEU A 184 10.83 20.56 14.21
N ASP A 185 11.65 21.62 14.14
CA ASP A 185 12.56 22.08 15.20
C ASP A 185 11.83 22.52 16.49
N THR A 186 10.49 22.59 16.46
CA THR A 186 9.70 22.96 17.63
C THR A 186 9.19 21.70 18.34
N PRO A 187 9.67 21.37 19.56
CA PRO A 187 9.03 20.36 20.38
C PRO A 187 7.57 20.80 20.62
N PRO A 188 6.58 19.89 20.58
CA PRO A 188 5.23 20.29 20.93
C PRO A 188 5.25 20.77 22.38
N LEU A 189 4.60 21.91 22.63
CA LEU A 189 4.18 22.30 23.96
C LEU A 189 3.23 21.20 24.44
N PHE A 190 3.78 20.22 25.16
CA PHE A 190 3.27 19.42 26.28
C PHE A 190 4.18 18.19 26.44
#